data_AF-A0AAW0JF37-F1
#
_entry.id   AF-A0AAW0JF37-F1
#
_cell.length_a   1.000
_cell.length_b   1.000
_cell.length_c   1.000
_cell.angle_alpha   90.00
_cell.angle_beta   90.00
_cell.angle_gamma   90.00
#
_symmetry.space_group_name_H-M   'P 1'
#
loop_
_entity.id
_entity.type
_entity.pdbx_description
1 polymer ?
#
loop_
_entity_poly.entity_id
_entity_poly.type
_entity_poly.pdbx_seq_one_letter_code
_entity_poly.pdbx_strand_id
1 'polypeptide(L)' 'MRIGQGILESDQMLWNDASTKAIVQHLLLGLNFKVEFGNSMIKMSNIGVKIGNTGEIRQDFRTKDKL' A
#
# COMPACT_ATOMS: atom_id res chain seq x y z
N MET A 1 18.12 0.35 -0.60
CA MET A 1 18.44 -0.90 -1.32
C MET A 1 19.68 -0.65 -2.16
N ARG A 2 20.75 -1.40 -1.91
CA ARG A 2 21.79 -1.60 -2.93
C ARG A 2 21.34 -2.76 -3.82
N ILE A 3 21.86 -2.81 -5.05
CA ILE A 3 21.52 -3.84 -6.04
C ILE A 3 21.59 -5.24 -5.39
N GLY A 4 20.53 -6.03 -5.51
CA GLY A 4 20.50 -7.44 -5.07
C GLY A 4 20.10 -7.68 -3.60
N GLN A 5 19.58 -6.67 -2.89
CA GLN A 5 19.12 -6.82 -1.50
C GLN A 5 17.60 -6.92 -1.34
N GLY A 6 16.82 -6.78 -2.42
CA GLY A 6 15.40 -7.08 -2.39
C GLY A 6 15.18 -8.58 -2.22
N ILE A 7 14.28 -8.98 -1.32
CA ILE A 7 14.00 -10.41 -1.07
C ILE A 7 13.12 -10.96 -2.20
N LEU A 8 12.14 -10.17 -2.62
CA LEU A 8 11.23 -10.51 -3.71
C LEU A 8 11.68 -9.85 -5.01
N GLU A 9 11.38 -10.48 -6.15
CA GLU A 9 11.60 -9.88 -7.47
C GLU A 9 10.88 -8.54 -7.60
N SER A 10 9.67 -8.43 -7.03
CA SER A 10 8.90 -7.18 -6.98
C SER A 10 9.66 -6.05 -6.29
N ASP A 11 10.45 -6.36 -5.25
CA ASP A 11 11.23 -5.35 -4.53
C ASP A 11 12.39 -4.85 -5.40
N GLN A 12 13.04 -5.77 -6.12
CA GLN A 12 14.17 -5.45 -6.99
C GLN A 12 13.73 -4.71 -8.26
N MET A 13 12.52 -4.99 -8.76
CA MET A 13 11.91 -4.28 -9.89
C MET A 13 11.73 -2.79 -9.61
N LEU A 14 11.34 -2.40 -8.38
CA LEU A 14 11.22 -0.99 -7.99
C LEU A 14 12.54 -0.21 -8.09
N TRP A 15 13.68 -0.90 -7.93
CA TRP A 15 15.00 -0.28 -8.08
C TRP A 15 15.49 -0.25 -9.54
N ASN A 16 15.11 -1.25 -10.33
CA ASN A 16 15.59 -1.44 -11.69
C ASN A 16 14.80 -0.62 -12.71
N ASP A 17 13.52 -0.34 -12.44
CA ASP A 17 12.66 0.40 -13.34
C ASP A 17 12.87 1.93 -13.21
N ALA A 18 13.09 2.60 -14.35
CA ALA A 18 13.39 4.04 -14.38
C ALA A 18 12.25 4.93 -13.83
N SER A 19 11.00 4.50 -13.95
CA SER A 19 9.83 5.28 -13.48
C SER A 19 9.66 5.24 -11.96
N THR A 20 10.17 4.20 -11.30
CA THR A 20 10.01 4.01 -9.84
C THR A 20 11.31 4.22 -9.07
N LYS A 21 12.47 4.08 -9.71
CA LYS A 21 13.79 4.24 -9.08
C LYS A 21 13.98 5.59 -8.40
N ALA A 22 13.50 6.69 -9.00
CA ALA A 22 13.59 8.02 -8.40
C ALA A 22 12.82 8.11 -7.07
N ILE A 23 11.67 7.45 -6.99
CA ILE A 23 10.86 7.35 -5.76
C ILE A 23 11.63 6.56 -4.70
N VAL A 24 12.21 5.42 -5.06
CA VAL A 24 13.01 4.61 -4.12
C VAL A 24 14.21 5.40 -3.60
N GLN A 25 14.92 6.12 -4.47
CA GLN A 25 16.05 6.98 -4.06
C GLN A 25 15.61 8.09 -3.09
N HIS A 26 14.48 8.75 -3.37
CA HIS A 26 13.89 9.76 -2.50
C HIS A 26 13.53 9.21 -1.12
N LEU A 27 12.85 8.06 -1.06
CA LEU A 27 12.44 7.45 0.20
C LEU A 27 13.62 6.93 1.04
N LEU A 28 14.74 6.56 0.42
CA LEU A 28 15.97 6.17 1.12
C LEU A 28 16.65 7.32 1.87
N LEU A 29 16.40 8.58 1.49
CA LEU A 29 16.91 9.74 2.20
C LEU A 29 16.19 9.96 3.56
N GLY A 30 15.14 9.18 3.83
CA GLY A 30 14.57 8.99 5.17
C GLY A 30 13.76 10.16 5.75
N LEU A 31 13.83 11.35 5.16
CA LEU A 31 13.17 12.54 5.70
C LEU A 31 11.63 12.46 5.62
N ASN A 32 11.08 11.83 4.59
CA ASN A 32 9.64 11.89 4.31
C ASN A 32 8.92 10.54 4.24
N PHE A 33 9.62 9.40 4.34
CA PHE A 33 9.02 8.08 4.12
C PHE A 33 7.76 7.84 4.97
N LYS A 34 7.80 8.16 6.26
CA LYS A 34 6.66 7.93 7.17
C LYS A 34 5.41 8.73 6.77
N VAL A 35 5.60 9.97 6.31
CA VAL A 35 4.50 10.84 5.88
C VAL A 35 3.91 10.35 4.57
N GLU A 36 4.76 10.05 3.59
CA GLU A 36 4.33 9.55 2.28
C GLU A 36 3.69 8.17 2.38
N PHE A 37 4.19 7.32 3.28
CA PHE A 37 3.57 6.04 3.63
C PHE A 37 2.17 6.26 4.20
N GLY A 38 1.98 7.14 5.19
CA GLY A 38 0.68 7.45 5.76
C GLY A 38 -0.33 7.95 4.71
N ASN A 39 0.09 8.89 3.86
CA ASN A 39 -0.75 9.40 2.77
C ASN A 39 -1.14 8.31 1.76
N SER A 40 -0.21 7.43 1.44
CA SER A 40 -0.45 6.30 0.53
C SER A 40 -1.44 5.29 1.13
N MET A 41 -1.34 5.02 2.43
CA MET A 41 -2.27 4.13 3.14
C MET A 41 -3.69 4.70 3.24
N ILE A 42 -3.83 6.02 3.44
CA ILE A 42 -5.14 6.70 3.39
C ILE A 42 -5.76 6.58 2.00
N LYS A 43 -4.96 6.78 0.94
CA LYS A 43 -5.45 6.62 -0.43
C LYS A 43 -5.88 5.17 -0.70
N MET A 44 -5.09 4.20 -0.25
CA MET A 44 -5.39 2.78 -0.41
C MET A 44 -6.64 2.35 0.36
N SER A 45 -6.87 2.86 1.59
CA SER A 45 -8.04 2.49 2.41
C SER A 45 -9.36 2.93 1.80
N ASN A 46 -9.33 3.86 0.85
CA ASN A 46 -10.53 4.38 0.17
C ASN A 46 -10.86 3.63 -1.14
N ILE A 47 -10.07 2.61 -1.52
CA ILE A 47 -10.33 1.82 -2.74
C ILE A 47 -11.54 0.91 -2.52
N GLY A 48 -12.60 1.10 -3.31
CA GLY A 48 -13.74 0.17 -3.38
C GLY A 48 -14.57 0.07 -2.09
N VAL A 49 -14.49 1.07 -1.20
CA VAL A 49 -15.24 1.09 0.06
C VAL A 49 -16.75 1.15 -0.17
N LYS A 50 -17.49 0.40 0.64
CA LYS A 50 -18.96 0.44 0.69
C LYS A 50 -19.41 1.55 1.62
N ILE A 51 -20.21 2.48 1.12
CA ILE A 51 -20.73 3.62 1.86
C ILE A 51 -22.26 3.62 1.87
N GLY A 52 -22.85 4.27 2.88
CA GLY A 52 -24.30 4.30 3.06
C GLY A 52 -24.89 2.89 3.13
N ASN A 53 -25.92 2.62 2.35
CA ASN A 53 -26.68 1.38 2.39
C ASN A 53 -26.13 0.28 1.47
N THR A 54 -24.89 0.43 0.97
CA THR A 54 -24.27 -0.52 0.01
C THR A 54 -23.54 -1.70 0.68
N GLY A 55 -23.59 -1.79 2.01
CA GLY A 55 -22.93 -2.83 2.81
C GLY A 55 -23.68 -3.14 4.12
N GLU A 56 -23.01 -3.89 4.99
CA GLU A 56 -23.51 -4.32 6.31
C GLU A 56 -22.39 -4.17 7.36
N ILE A 57 -22.76 -3.91 8.61
CA ILE A 57 -21.83 -4.03 9.74
C ILE A 57 -21.97 -5.47 10.26
N ARG A 58 -20.93 -6.27 10.03
CA ARG A 58 -20.92 -7.70 10.40
C ARG A 58 -20.87 -7.88 11.91
N GLN A 59 -21.60 -8.88 12.41
CA GLN A 59 -21.43 -9.36 13.78
C GLN A 59 -20.25 -10.34 13.92
N ASP A 60 -19.98 -11.14 12.89
CA ASP A 60 -18.82 -12.02 12.77
C ASP A 60 -18.09 -11.75 11.45
N PHE A 61 -16.79 -11.44 11.52
CA PHE A 61 -15.98 -11.16 10.33
C PHE A 61 -15.79 -12.37 9.40
N ARG A 62 -16.05 -13.59 9.88
CA ARG A 62 -15.90 -14.84 9.13
C ARG A 62 -17.11 -15.20 8.27
N THR A 63 -18.29 -14.67 8.61
CA THR A 63 -19.55 -15.07 7.97
C THR A 63 -20.36 -13.88 7.51
N LYS A 64 -21.17 -14.07 6.46
CA LYS A 64 -22.25 -13.14 6.13
C LYS A 64 -23.40 -13.36 7.08
N ASP A 65 -23.91 -12.24 7.59
CA ASP A 65 -25.12 -12.26 8.39
C ASP A 65 -26.26 -12.71 7.48
N LYS A 66 -27.05 -13.66 7.95
CA LYS A 66 -28.23 -14.15 7.24
C LYS A 66 -29.37 -13.16 7.49
N LEU A 67 -30.15 -12.87 6.46
CA LEU A 67 -31.42 -12.16 6.59
C LEU A 67 -32.37 -12.91 7.53
#